data_AF-Q8RFC5-F1
#
_entry.id   AF-Q8RFC5-F1
#
_cell.length_a   1.000
_cell.length_b   1.000
_cell.length_c   1.000
_cell.angle_alpha   90.00
_cell.angle_beta   90.00
_cell.angle_gamma   90.00
#
_symmetry.space_group_name_H-M   'P 1'
#
loop_
_entity.id
_entity.type
_entity.pdbx_description
1 polymer ?
#
loop_
_entity_poly.entity_id
_entity_poly.type
_entity_poly.pdbx_seq_one_letter_code
_entity_poly.pdbx_strand_id
1 'polypeptide(L)'
;MNNNEFINKYTSGKCLSFLDFQVVAKKYGIYFEKINNDIIVCYDGNGDPKVAAFKFYKNFFPETTLTPLNFDLITNISNFHLRFLKDKINEISQKYGLPPFYKQSISIKENAISLLNALKTRYAIHREDIEFIKYILDL
;
A
#
# COMPACT_ATOMS: atom_id res chain seq x y z
N MET A 1 -4.55 -8.95 -4.53
CA MET A 1 -4.80 -7.56 -4.96
C MET A 1 -3.86 -7.20 -6.10
N ASN A 2 -4.30 -6.35 -7.02
CA ASN A 2 -3.41 -5.74 -7.99
C ASN A 2 -2.54 -4.71 -7.26
N ASN A 3 -1.45 -5.17 -6.60
CA ASN A 3 -0.47 -4.33 -5.90
C ASN A 3 -0.01 -3.15 -6.78
N ASN A 4 -0.16 -3.29 -8.08
CA ASN A 4 0.10 -2.29 -9.11
C ASN A 4 -0.60 -0.95 -8.84
N GLU A 5 -1.87 -0.91 -8.39
CA GLU A 5 -2.50 0.40 -8.12
C GLU A 5 -1.84 1.11 -6.94
N PHE A 6 -1.63 0.39 -5.84
CA PHE A 6 -0.92 0.92 -4.68
C PHE A 6 0.49 1.40 -5.06
N ILE A 7 1.24 0.59 -5.80
CA ILE A 7 2.60 0.91 -6.25
C ILE A 7 2.61 2.10 -7.20
N ASN A 8 1.66 2.16 -8.13
CA ASN A 8 1.53 3.28 -9.05
C ASN A 8 1.27 4.58 -8.29
N LYS A 9 0.36 4.58 -7.32
CA LYS A 9 0.12 5.75 -6.47
C LYS A 9 1.33 6.10 -5.59
N TYR A 10 1.95 5.11 -4.94
CA TYR A 10 3.12 5.31 -4.09
C TYR A 10 4.29 5.95 -4.86
N THR A 11 4.53 5.48 -6.08
CA THR A 11 5.64 5.95 -6.91
C THR A 11 5.29 7.14 -7.80
N SER A 12 4.09 7.72 -7.65
CA SER A 12 3.59 8.81 -8.49
C SER A 12 3.68 8.49 -9.99
N GLY A 13 3.29 7.26 -10.37
CA GLY A 13 3.26 6.78 -11.74
C GLY A 13 4.58 6.24 -12.29
N LYS A 14 5.70 6.34 -11.54
CA LYS A 14 7.02 5.88 -12.00
C LYS A 14 7.14 4.35 -12.10
N CYS A 15 6.36 3.61 -11.32
CA CYS A 15 6.22 2.16 -11.44
C CYS A 15 4.76 1.82 -11.75
N LEU A 16 4.51 1.04 -12.81
CA LEU A 16 3.15 0.62 -13.16
C LEU A 16 2.75 -0.65 -12.41
N SER A 17 3.72 -1.43 -11.94
CA SER A 17 3.49 -2.69 -11.26
C SER A 17 4.45 -2.93 -10.10
N PHE A 18 4.10 -3.89 -9.24
CA PHE A 18 5.02 -4.35 -8.19
C PHE A 18 6.32 -4.92 -8.76
N LEU A 19 6.26 -5.56 -9.94
CA LEU A 19 7.45 -6.05 -10.63
C LEU A 19 8.39 -4.90 -11.01
N ASP A 20 7.86 -3.81 -11.58
CA ASP A 20 8.66 -2.63 -11.93
C ASP A 20 9.32 -2.03 -10.67
N PHE A 21 8.56 -1.99 -9.57
CA PHE A 21 9.06 -1.52 -8.29
C PHE A 21 10.20 -2.38 -7.75
N GLN A 22 10.09 -3.71 -7.85
CA GLN A 22 11.17 -4.64 -7.47
C GLN A 22 12.41 -4.46 -8.37
N VAL A 23 12.24 -4.25 -9.68
CA VAL A 23 13.35 -3.99 -10.60
C VAL A 23 14.09 -2.71 -10.22
N VAL A 24 13.37 -1.64 -9.84
CA VAL A 24 14.00 -0.41 -9.36
C VAL A 24 14.70 -0.64 -8.02
N ALA A 25 14.05 -1.33 -7.07
CA ALA A 25 14.61 -1.62 -5.75
C ALA A 25 15.93 -2.38 -5.83
N LYS A 26 16.02 -3.35 -6.75
CA LYS A 26 17.24 -4.15 -6.97
C LYS A 26 18.45 -3.30 -7.35
N LYS A 27 18.26 -2.17 -8.03
CA LYS A 27 19.37 -1.23 -8.35
C LYS A 27 20.03 -0.63 -7.10
N TYR A 28 19.32 -0.64 -5.97
CA TYR A 28 19.79 -0.17 -4.67
C TYR A 28 20.17 -1.33 -3.73
N GLY A 29 20.18 -2.57 -4.22
CA GLY A 29 20.40 -3.78 -3.42
C GLY A 29 19.22 -4.14 -2.51
N ILE A 30 18.02 -3.62 -2.79
CA ILE A 30 16.81 -3.89 -2.00
C ILE A 30 15.98 -4.93 -2.72
N TYR A 31 15.51 -5.92 -1.96
CA TYR A 31 14.56 -6.93 -2.44
C TYR A 31 13.48 -7.19 -1.38
N PHE A 32 12.41 -7.87 -1.78
CA PHE A 32 11.25 -8.11 -0.93
C PHE A 32 10.99 -9.60 -0.85
N GLU A 33 10.90 -10.12 0.37
CA GLU A 33 10.55 -11.51 0.65
C GLU A 33 9.15 -11.59 1.26
N LYS A 34 8.42 -12.68 0.97
CA LYS A 34 7.12 -12.94 1.60
C LYS A 34 7.26 -14.08 2.60
N ILE A 35 7.18 -13.77 3.89
CA ILE A 35 7.28 -14.76 4.98
C ILE A 35 6.04 -14.64 5.86
N ASN A 36 5.32 -15.74 6.11
CA ASN A 36 4.11 -15.75 6.94
C ASN A 36 3.05 -14.70 6.54
N ASN A 37 2.86 -14.47 5.25
CA ASN A 37 2.04 -13.40 4.67
C ASN A 37 2.52 -11.96 4.87
N ASP A 38 3.62 -11.74 5.58
CA ASP A 38 4.26 -10.44 5.70
C ASP A 38 5.25 -10.20 4.56
N ILE A 39 5.30 -8.97 4.06
CA ILE A 39 6.33 -8.52 3.13
C ILE A 39 7.50 -7.96 3.94
N ILE A 40 8.65 -8.60 3.83
CA ILE A 40 9.89 -8.20 4.49
C ILE A 40 10.77 -7.47 3.47
N VAL A 41 11.31 -6.32 3.87
CA VAL A 41 12.28 -5.57 3.08
C VAL A 41 13.67 -6.06 3.43
N CYS A 42 14.37 -6.61 2.46
CA CYS A 42 15.69 -7.20 2.60
C CYS A 42 16.75 -6.40 1.82
N TYR A 43 18.01 -6.58 2.18
CA TYR A 43 19.16 -5.90 1.57
C TYR A 43 20.27 -6.90 1.22
N ASP A 44 20.75 -6.89 -0.03
CA ASP A 44 21.82 -7.77 -0.54
C ASP A 44 23.14 -7.04 -0.83
N GLY A 45 23.21 -5.74 -0.51
CA GLY A 45 24.39 -4.93 -0.75
C GLY A 45 25.41 -4.96 0.39
N ASN A 46 26.58 -4.36 0.13
CA ASN A 46 27.69 -4.31 1.08
C ASN A 46 27.73 -3.03 1.93
N GLY A 47 26.80 -2.10 1.73
CA GLY A 47 26.76 -0.79 2.39
C GLY A 47 25.78 -0.73 3.57
N ASP A 48 25.46 0.50 4.00
CA ASP A 48 24.41 0.71 5.01
C ASP A 48 23.02 0.54 4.37
N PRO A 49 22.19 -0.42 4.85
CA PRO A 49 20.84 -0.62 4.36
C PRO A 49 19.95 0.63 4.47
N LYS A 50 20.13 1.47 5.50
CA LYS A 50 19.35 2.71 5.67
C LYS A 50 19.65 3.72 4.59
N VAL A 51 20.93 3.84 4.22
CA VAL A 51 21.36 4.73 3.12
C VAL A 51 20.82 4.22 1.79
N ALA A 52 20.85 2.91 1.55
CA ALA A 52 20.27 2.31 0.35
C ALA A 52 18.76 2.54 0.27
N ALA A 53 18.04 2.28 1.36
CA ALA A 53 16.60 2.50 1.49
C ALA A 53 16.21 3.97 1.24
N PHE A 54 16.98 4.92 1.78
CA PHE A 54 16.76 6.33 1.54
C PHE A 54 17.01 6.73 0.07
N LYS A 55 18.08 6.22 -0.55
CA LYS A 55 18.36 6.49 -1.98
C LYS A 55 17.28 5.93 -2.89
N PHE A 56 16.77 4.74 -2.59
CA PHE A 56 15.63 4.14 -3.28
C PHE A 56 14.37 5.00 -3.15
N TYR A 57 14.04 5.45 -1.94
CA TYR A 57 12.92 6.36 -1.72
C TYR A 57 13.07 7.67 -2.49
N LYS A 58 14.26 8.29 -2.44
CA LYS A 58 14.54 9.57 -3.12
C LYS A 58 14.40 9.49 -4.64
N ASN A 59 14.55 8.30 -5.25
CA ASN A 59 14.26 8.08 -6.67
C ASN A 59 12.81 8.46 -7.03
N PHE A 60 11.87 8.19 -6.11
CA PHE A 60 10.47 8.54 -6.29
C PHE A 60 10.17 9.96 -5.80
N PHE A 61 10.78 10.37 -4.69
CA PHE A 61 10.54 11.65 -4.01
C PHE A 61 11.81 12.52 -3.95
N PRO A 62 12.23 13.14 -5.07
CA PRO A 62 13.50 13.88 -5.12
C PRO A 62 13.52 15.12 -4.22
N GLU A 63 12.36 15.77 -4.04
CA GLU A 63 12.17 17.00 -3.24
C GLU A 63 12.04 16.74 -1.72
N THR A 64 12.30 15.52 -1.26
CA THR A 64 12.20 15.18 0.16
C THR A 64 13.21 15.96 1.02
N THR A 65 12.77 16.50 2.15
CA THR A 65 13.63 17.11 3.18
C THR A 65 14.17 16.10 4.20
N LEU A 66 13.73 14.84 4.12
CA LEU A 66 14.23 13.75 4.95
C LEU A 66 15.70 13.43 4.63
N THR A 67 16.34 12.75 5.58
CA THR A 67 17.72 12.28 5.52
C THR A 67 17.75 10.79 5.86
N PRO A 68 18.86 10.07 5.56
CA PRO A 68 19.00 8.67 5.97
C PRO A 68 18.84 8.44 7.49
N LEU A 69 19.09 9.46 8.32
CA LEU A 69 19.00 9.34 9.78
C LEU A 69 17.56 9.37 10.31
N ASN A 70 16.66 10.07 9.62
CA ASN A 70 15.26 10.26 10.04
C ASN A 70 14.24 9.60 9.08
N PHE A 71 14.72 8.76 8.17
CA PHE A 71 13.91 8.02 7.22
C PHE A 71 13.88 6.53 7.54
N ASP A 72 12.69 5.96 7.52
CA ASP A 72 12.45 4.52 7.61
C ASP A 72 11.52 4.09 6.46
N LEU A 73 12.02 3.24 5.57
CA LEU A 73 11.30 2.83 4.36
C LEU A 73 10.05 2.01 4.68
N ILE A 74 10.15 1.11 5.66
CA ILE A 74 9.05 0.21 6.05
C ILE A 74 7.89 1.04 6.60
N THR A 75 8.19 1.96 7.51
CA THR A 75 7.23 2.89 8.12
C THR A 75 6.61 3.79 7.06
N ASN A 76 7.41 4.29 6.10
CA ASN A 76 6.91 5.13 5.02
C ASN A 76 5.92 4.38 4.11
N ILE A 77 6.29 3.19 3.63
CA ILE A 77 5.42 2.33 2.82
C ILE A 77 4.15 1.96 3.59
N SER A 78 4.29 1.55 4.85
CA SER A 78 3.17 1.16 5.72
C SER A 78 2.19 2.31 5.95
N ASN A 79 2.68 3.51 6.25
CA ASN A 79 1.84 4.70 6.44
C ASN A 79 1.11 5.09 5.15
N PHE A 80 1.79 5.00 3.99
CA PHE A 80 1.15 5.26 2.71
C PHE A 80 0.09 4.21 2.40
N HIS A 81 0.38 2.93 2.66
CA HIS A 81 -0.56 1.84 2.45
C HIS A 81 -1.81 2.00 3.32
N LEU A 82 -1.65 2.34 4.59
CA LEU A 82 -2.78 2.63 5.47
C LEU A 82 -3.65 3.78 4.94
N ARG A 83 -3.06 4.85 4.40
CA ARG A 83 -3.82 5.95 3.77
C ARG A 83 -4.56 5.47 2.52
N PHE A 84 -3.86 4.75 1.64
CA PHE A 84 -4.44 4.15 0.44
C PHE A 84 -5.66 3.28 0.76
N LEU A 85 -5.57 2.44 1.80
CA LEU A 85 -6.68 1.58 2.23
C LEU A 85 -7.90 2.38 2.70
N LYS A 86 -7.67 3.44 3.47
CA LYS A 86 -8.73 4.34 3.96
C LYS A 86 -9.45 5.02 2.80
N ASP A 87 -8.67 5.58 1.87
CA ASP A 87 -9.20 6.29 0.72
C ASP A 87 -10.03 5.34 -0.15
N LYS A 88 -9.55 4.11 -0.35
CA LYS A 88 -10.27 3.09 -1.11
C LYS A 88 -11.56 2.61 -0.46
N ILE A 89 -11.58 2.44 0.86
CA ILE A 89 -12.83 2.11 1.59
C ILE A 89 -13.88 3.21 1.34
N ASN A 90 -13.48 4.48 1.39
CA ASN A 90 -14.37 5.60 1.13
C ASN A 90 -14.80 5.67 -0.35
N GLU A 91 -13.85 5.49 -1.28
CA GLU A 91 -14.10 5.47 -2.72
C GLU A 91 -15.13 4.39 -3.09
N ILE A 92 -14.96 3.18 -2.58
CA ILE A 92 -15.91 2.08 -2.77
C ILE A 92 -17.27 2.47 -2.21
N SER A 93 -17.35 2.94 -0.96
CA SER A 93 -18.63 3.35 -0.35
C SER A 93 -19.37 4.38 -1.22
N GLN A 94 -18.67 5.42 -1.64
CA GLN A 94 -19.22 6.51 -2.44
C GLN A 94 -19.67 6.06 -3.83
N LYS A 95 -18.97 5.09 -4.44
CA LYS A 95 -19.37 4.47 -5.71
C LYS A 95 -20.77 3.84 -5.65
N TYR A 96 -21.17 3.33 -4.49
CA TYR A 96 -22.52 2.79 -4.25
C TYR A 96 -23.50 3.82 -3.66
N GLY A 97 -23.17 5.12 -3.71
CA GLY A 97 -24.03 6.20 -3.23
C GLY A 97 -24.14 6.31 -1.71
N LEU A 98 -23.22 5.68 -0.97
CA LEU A 98 -23.15 5.75 0.50
C LEU A 98 -22.21 6.88 0.94
N PRO A 99 -22.39 7.45 2.15
CA PRO A 99 -21.45 8.42 2.69
C PRO A 99 -20.05 7.82 2.91
N PRO A 100 -19.00 8.64 3.11
CA PRO A 100 -17.69 8.15 3.53
C PRO A 100 -17.83 7.22 4.72
N PHE A 101 -17.29 6.01 4.58
CA PHE A 101 -17.58 4.89 5.48
C PHE A 101 -16.50 4.69 6.53
N TYR A 102 -15.26 5.13 6.25
CA TYR A 102 -14.12 4.92 7.11
C TYR A 102 -14.31 5.62 8.47
N LYS A 103 -14.18 4.83 9.54
CA LYS A 103 -14.19 5.27 10.94
C LYS A 103 -12.80 5.10 11.52
N GLN A 104 -12.24 6.19 12.03
CA GLN A 104 -10.91 6.20 12.66
C GLN A 104 -10.88 5.44 13.99
N SER A 105 -12.03 5.26 14.65
CA SER A 105 -12.16 4.59 15.95
C SER A 105 -12.06 3.07 15.89
N ILE A 106 -12.02 2.46 14.70
CA ILE A 106 -11.95 1.01 14.51
C ILE A 106 -10.84 0.65 13.52
N SER A 107 -10.40 -0.60 13.54
CA SER A 107 -9.36 -1.10 12.64
C SER A 107 -9.79 -1.06 11.17
N ILE A 108 -8.80 -1.14 10.27
CA ILE A 108 -9.07 -1.20 8.82
C ILE A 108 -9.88 -2.46 8.46
N LYS A 109 -9.62 -3.59 9.14
CA LYS A 109 -10.39 -4.84 8.95
C LYS A 109 -11.85 -4.66 9.37
N GLU A 110 -12.11 -4.06 10.52
CA GLU A 110 -13.48 -3.77 10.98
C GLU A 110 -14.23 -2.81 10.05
N ASN A 111 -13.52 -1.81 9.50
CA ASN A 111 -14.08 -0.94 8.47
C ASN A 111 -14.46 -1.72 7.21
N ALA A 112 -13.60 -2.62 6.72
CA ALA A 112 -13.89 -3.45 5.55
C ALA A 112 -15.06 -4.43 5.78
N ILE A 113 -15.16 -5.04 6.96
CA ILE A 113 -16.31 -5.89 7.35
C ILE A 113 -17.60 -5.05 7.33
N SER A 114 -17.54 -3.86 7.92
CA SER A 114 -18.69 -2.97 8.01
C SER A 114 -19.15 -2.50 6.63
N LEU A 115 -18.21 -2.17 5.73
CA LEU A 115 -18.48 -1.84 4.34
C LEU A 115 -19.13 -3.04 3.61
N LEU A 116 -18.56 -4.23 3.72
CA LEU A 116 -19.11 -5.44 3.10
C LEU A 116 -20.55 -5.71 3.58
N ASN A 117 -20.83 -5.55 4.87
CA ASN A 117 -22.17 -5.72 5.42
C ASN A 117 -23.17 -4.70 4.88
N ALA A 118 -22.74 -3.45 4.67
CA ALA A 118 -23.57 -2.42 4.05
C ALA A 118 -23.85 -2.73 2.57
N LEU A 119 -22.86 -3.25 1.84
CA LEU A 119 -22.99 -3.51 0.40
C LEU A 119 -23.79 -4.78 0.10
N LYS A 120 -23.46 -5.90 0.76
CA LYS A 120 -23.95 -7.25 0.40
C LYS A 120 -25.47 -7.45 0.49
N THR A 121 -26.16 -6.56 1.20
CA THR A 121 -27.61 -6.68 1.42
C THR A 121 -28.44 -5.96 0.36
N ARG A 122 -27.85 -4.99 -0.35
CA ARG A 122 -28.60 -4.07 -1.23
C ARG A 122 -27.99 -3.89 -2.62
N TYR A 123 -26.75 -4.33 -2.84
CA TYR A 123 -26.03 -4.05 -4.07
C TYR A 123 -25.38 -5.31 -4.65
N ALA A 124 -25.37 -5.40 -5.98
CA ALA A 124 -24.44 -6.28 -6.68
C ALA A 124 -23.06 -5.61 -6.67
N ILE A 125 -22.06 -6.28 -6.09
CA ILE A 125 -20.73 -5.72 -5.87
C ILE A 125 -19.85 -5.98 -7.10
N HIS A 126 -19.22 -4.94 -7.66
CA HIS A 126 -18.24 -5.09 -8.73
C HIS A 126 -17.07 -5.97 -8.30
N ARG A 127 -16.55 -6.76 -9.24
CA ARG A 127 -15.45 -7.70 -9.00
C ARG A 127 -14.22 -7.03 -8.36
N GLU A 128 -13.83 -5.86 -8.86
CA GLU A 128 -12.68 -5.12 -8.34
C GLU A 128 -12.86 -4.69 -6.87
N ASP A 129 -14.07 -4.28 -6.48
CA ASP A 129 -14.38 -3.80 -5.14
C ASP A 129 -14.37 -4.96 -4.13
N ILE A 130 -14.94 -6.12 -4.51
CA ILE A 130 -14.93 -7.29 -3.62
C ILE A 130 -13.53 -7.89 -3.47
N GLU A 131 -12.71 -7.88 -4.52
CA GLU A 131 -11.32 -8.34 -4.44
C GLU A 131 -10.45 -7.42 -3.55
N PHE A 132 -10.75 -6.12 -3.54
CA PHE A 132 -10.12 -5.19 -2.61
C PHE A 132 -10.56 -5.42 -1.15
N ILE A 133 -11.86 -5.65 -0.91
CA ILE A 133 -12.36 -5.98 0.43
C ILE A 133 -11.71 -7.29 0.94
N LYS A 134 -11.66 -8.35 0.11
CA LYS A 134 -10.99 -9.60 0.48
C LYS A 134 -9.52 -9.41 0.83
N TYR A 135 -8.81 -8.57 0.08
CA TYR A 135 -7.43 -8.24 0.37
C TYR A 135 -7.25 -7.67 1.79
N ILE A 136 -8.10 -6.73 2.21
CA ILE A 136 -8.04 -6.19 3.58
C ILE A 136 -8.30 -7.27 4.62
N LEU A 137 -9.20 -8.21 4.31
CA LEU A 137 -9.63 -9.26 5.22
C LEU A 137 -8.71 -10.49 5.22
N ASP A 138 -7.64 -10.49 4.42
CA ASP A 138 -6.75 -11.63 4.20
C ASP A 138 -7.51 -12.91 3.74
N LEU A 139 -8.49 -12.74 2.83
CA LEU A 139 -9.36 -13.79 2.27
C LEU A 139 -9.04 -14.14 0.81
#